data_AF-A0A2E3PZV9-F1
#
_entry.id   AF-A0A2E3PZV9-F1
#
_cell.length_a   1.000
_cell.length_b   1.000
_cell.length_c   1.000
_cell.angle_alpha   90.00
_cell.angle_beta   90.00
_cell.angle_gamma   90.00
#
_symmetry.space_group_name_H-M   'P 1'
#
loop_
_entity.id
_entity.type
_entity.pdbx_description
1 polymer ?
#
loop_
_entity_poly.entity_id
_entity_poly.type
_entity_poly.pdbx_seq_one_letter_code
_entity_poly.pdbx_strand_id
1 'polypeptide(L)' 'MKGFDVVKSFATQLIELLLLFIALGVLAQITFGDKVTFFNGVVENLMALISQFGSNGLVGLIALLLIVSIYRRNSASA' A
#
# COMPACT_ATOMS: atom_id res chain seq x y z
N MET A 1 -17.90 -24.72 -2.97
CA MET A 1 -17.14 -23.45 -3.13
C MET A 1 -16.60 -22.87 -1.82
N LYS A 2 -16.47 -23.64 -0.73
CA LYS A 2 -16.00 -23.10 0.57
C LYS A 2 -14.49 -22.76 0.64
N GLY A 3 -13.66 -23.46 -0.14
CA GLY A 3 -12.20 -23.29 -0.09
C GLY A 3 -11.71 -21.93 -0.61
N PHE A 4 -12.32 -21.42 -1.68
CA PHE A 4 -11.96 -20.12 -2.25
C PHE A 4 -12.26 -18.97 -1.27
N ASP A 5 -13.40 -19.03 -0.58
CA ASP A 5 -13.79 -18.00 0.39
C ASP A 5 -12.85 -17.96 1.60
N VAL A 6 -12.38 -19.12 2.07
CA VAL A 6 -11.41 -19.23 3.16
C VAL A 6 -10.06 -18.63 2.74
N VAL A 7 -9.56 -18.97 1.55
CA VAL A 7 -8.28 -18.43 1.04
C VAL A 7 -8.39 -16.91 0.83
N LYS A 8 -9.50 -16.44 0.25
CA LYS A 8 -9.75 -15.02 0.06
C LYS A 8 -9.79 -14.28 1.40
N SER A 9 -10.51 -14.80 2.39
CA SER A 9 -10.60 -14.20 3.72
C SER A 9 -9.25 -14.13 4.42
N PHE A 10 -8.46 -15.21 4.38
CA PHE A 10 -7.11 -15.24 4.94
C PHE A 10 -6.19 -14.23 4.27
N ALA A 11 -6.20 -14.16 2.93
CA ALA A 11 -5.39 -13.21 2.17
C ALA A 11 -5.76 -11.76 2.51
N THR A 12 -7.05 -11.44 2.61
CA THR A 12 -7.51 -10.10 2.99
C THR A 12 -7.03 -9.72 4.39
N GLN A 13 -7.21 -10.60 5.38
CA GLN A 13 -6.76 -10.33 6.77
C GLN A 13 -5.24 -10.14 6.86
N LEU A 14 -4.48 -10.94 6.11
CA LEU A 14 -3.02 -10.81 6.06
C LEU A 14 -2.62 -9.48 5.44
N ILE A 15 -3.26 -9.05 4.35
CA ILE A 15 -3.01 -7.76 3.72
C ILE A 15 -3.33 -6.62 4.69
N GLU A 16 -4.46 -6.65 5.38
CA GLU A 16 -4.83 -5.65 6.39
C GLU A 16 -3.78 -5.54 7.50
N LEU A 17 -3.30 -6.69 7.99
CA LEU A 17 -2.23 -6.72 8.98
C LEU A 17 -0.93 -6.09 8.42
N LEU A 18 -0.49 -6.49 7.22
CA LEU A 18 0.72 -5.95 6.60
C LEU A 18 0.62 -4.45 6.32
N LEU A 19 -0.56 -3.96 5.91
CA LEU A 19 -0.82 -2.53 5.74
C LEU A 19 -0.65 -1.75 7.05
N LEU A 20 -1.09 -2.33 8.18
CA LEU A 20 -0.85 -1.74 9.50
C LEU A 20 0.65 -1.67 9.82
N PHE A 21 1.42 -2.71 9.49
CA PHE A 21 2.88 -2.70 9.64
C PHE A 21 3.55 -1.64 8.78
N ILE A 22 3.09 -1.42 7.54
CA ILE A 22 3.60 -0.33 6.69
C ILE A 22 3.31 1.02 7.32
N ALA A 23 2.08 1.26 7.80
CA ALA A 23 1.72 2.51 8.45
C ALA A 23 2.58 2.77 9.70
N LEU A 24 2.77 1.75 10.55
CA LEU A 24 3.67 1.82 11.70
C LEU A 24 5.12 2.11 11.29
N GLY A 25 5.61 1.45 10.24
CA GLY A 25 6.97 1.63 9.75
C GLY A 25 7.23 3.03 9.21
N VAL A 26 6.29 3.57 8.43
CA VAL A 26 6.36 4.97 7.94
C VAL A 26 6.39 5.93 9.13
N LEU A 27 5.49 5.78 10.10
CA LEU A 27 5.46 6.66 11.28
C LEU A 27 6.74 6.57 12.11
N ALA A 28 7.25 5.35 12.34
CA ALA A 28 8.46 5.13 13.11
C ALA A 28 9.70 5.73 12.40
N GLN A 29 9.85 5.49 11.10
CA GLN A 29 10.97 6.01 10.33
C GLN A 29 10.92 7.54 10.21
N ILE A 30 9.74 8.15 10.07
CA ILE A 30 9.60 9.62 10.09
C ILE A 30 9.95 10.21 11.46
N THR A 31 9.56 9.54 12.55
CA THR A 31 9.75 10.06 13.93
C THR A 31 11.18 9.89 14.43
N PHE A 32 11.80 8.74 14.17
CA PHE A 32 13.09 8.36 14.74
C PHE A 32 14.23 8.34 13.69
N GLY A 33 13.92 8.52 12.41
CA GLY A 33 14.86 8.44 11.29
C GLY A 33 15.39 7.02 11.06
N ASP A 34 16.58 6.92 10.48
CA ASP A 34 17.24 5.65 10.12
C ASP A 34 17.71 4.81 11.31
N LYS A 35 17.46 5.27 12.54
CA LYS A 35 17.76 4.54 13.78
C LYS A 35 16.82 3.35 14.01
N VAL A 36 15.74 3.24 13.24
CA VAL A 36 14.78 2.14 13.31
C VAL A 36 15.20 1.02 12.37
N THR A 37 15.93 0.03 12.86
CA THR A 37 16.50 -1.06 12.06
C THR A 37 15.46 -1.95 11.39
N PHE A 38 14.30 -2.19 12.01
CA PHE A 38 13.26 -3.09 11.48
C PHE A 38 12.39 -2.45 10.38
N PHE A 39 12.18 -1.14 10.46
CA PHE A 39 11.33 -0.38 9.52
C PHE A 39 12.14 0.53 8.60
N ASN A 40 13.45 0.28 8.48
CA ASN A 40 14.30 1.06 7.59
C ASN A 40 13.89 0.85 6.12
N GLY A 41 13.99 1.92 5.31
CA GLY A 41 13.70 1.89 3.88
C GLY A 41 12.22 1.83 3.51
N VAL A 42 11.28 1.78 4.47
CA VAL A 42 9.83 1.76 4.16
C VAL A 42 9.42 3.07 3.49
N VAL A 43 9.86 4.20 4.03
CA VAL A 43 9.60 5.53 3.46
C VAL A 43 10.28 5.68 2.10
N GLU A 44 11.51 5.19 1.95
CA GLU A 44 12.26 5.25 0.68
C GLU A 44 11.55 4.47 -0.42
N ASN A 45 11.13 3.23 -0.14
CA ASN A 45 10.38 2.40 -1.08
C ASN A 45 9.07 3.07 -1.50
N LEU A 46 8.35 3.69 -0.56
CA LEU A 46 7.13 4.44 -0.86
C LEU A 46 7.42 5.66 -1.75
N MET A 47 8.44 6.43 -1.42
CA MET A 47 8.85 7.59 -2.20
C MET A 47 9.32 7.20 -3.61
N ALA A 48 10.01 6.07 -3.77
CA ALA A 48 10.40 5.54 -5.06
C ALA A 48 9.18 5.19 -5.92
N LEU A 49 8.15 4.56 -5.35
CA LEU A 49 6.89 4.28 -6.06
C LEU A 49 6.17 5.57 -6.48
N ILE A 50 6.08 6.56 -5.59
CA ILE A 50 5.49 7.87 -5.90
C ILE A 50 6.28 8.57 -7.02
N SER A 51 7.61 8.51 -6.95
CA SER A 51 8.49 9.07 -7.97
C SER A 51 8.27 8.41 -9.34
N GLN A 52 8.06 7.10 -9.39
CA GLN A 52 7.72 6.39 -10.63
C GLN A 52 6.41 6.90 -11.25
N PHE A 53 5.38 7.19 -10.44
CA PHE A 53 4.16 7.79 -10.98
C PHE A 53 4.40 9.21 -11.50
N GLY A 54 5.26 10.00 -10.85
CA GLY A 54 5.61 11.35 -11.30
C GLY A 54 6.49 11.40 -12.55
N SER A 55 7.48 10.51 -12.67
CA SER A 55 8.44 10.48 -13.78
C SER A 55 7.81 10.03 -15.11
N ASN A 56 6.74 9.24 -15.05
CA ASN A 56 5.93 8.86 -16.22
C ASN A 56 4.94 9.97 -16.65
N GLY A 57 4.96 11.14 -16.01
CA GLY A 57 4.14 12.31 -16.37
C GLY A 57 2.64 12.03 -16.32
N LEU A 58 1.90 12.43 -17.37
CA LEU A 58 0.45 12.27 -17.45
C LEU A 58 0.01 10.80 -17.37
N VAL A 59 0.79 9.88 -17.96
CA VAL A 59 0.47 8.45 -17.96
C VAL A 59 0.51 7.87 -16.55
N GLY A 60 1.51 8.26 -15.75
CA GLY A 60 1.61 7.83 -14.35
C GLY A 60 0.45 8.33 -13.49
N LEU A 61 -0.01 9.57 -13.70
CA LEU A 61 -1.18 10.10 -13.01
C LEU A 61 -2.47 9.37 -13.41
N ILE A 62 -2.66 9.07 -14.70
CA ILE A 62 -3.82 8.30 -15.18
C ILE A 62 -3.82 6.90 -14.55
N ALA A 63 -2.66 6.23 -14.50
CA ALA A 63 -2.54 4.92 -13.86
C ALA A 63 -2.94 4.98 -12.37
N LEU A 64 -2.47 5.98 -11.64
CA LEU A 64 -2.86 6.20 -10.24
C LEU A 64 -4.37 6.41 -10.09
N LEU A 65 -4.97 7.26 -10.93
CA LEU A 65 -6.41 7.53 -10.91
C LEU A 65 -7.24 6.26 -11.19
N LEU A 66 -6.79 5.40 -12.10
CA LEU A 66 -7.46 4.13 -12.39
C LEU A 66 -7.41 3.18 -11.17
N ILE A 67 -6.26 3.05 -10.52
CA ILE A 67 -6.10 2.23 -9.31
C ILE A 67 -7.06 2.74 -8.22
N VAL A 68 -7.07 4.04 -7.95
CA VAL A 68 -7.95 4.66 -6.95
C VAL A 68 -9.43 4.47 -7.32
N SER A 69 -9.79 4.60 -8.60
CA SER A 69 -11.16 4.41 -9.09
C SER A 69 -11.66 2.98 -8.86
N ILE A 70 -10.84 1.98 -9.19
CA ILE A 70 -11.16 0.55 -8.98
C ILE A 70 -11.32 0.26 -7.50
N TYR A 71 -10.42 0.75 -6.65
CA TYR A 71 -10.50 0.57 -5.20
C TYR A 71 -11.81 1.16 -4.64
N ARG A 72 -12.13 2.41 -4.99
CA ARG A 72 -13.34 3.10 -4.51
C ARG A 72 -14.64 2.43 -4.98
N ARG A 73 -14.66 1.89 -6.21
CA ARG A 73 -15.82 1.14 -6.74
C ARG A 73 -16.14 -0.08 -5.87
N ASN A 74 -15.13 -0.83 -5.45
CA ASN A 74 -15.32 -2.02 -4.63
C ASN A 74 -15.82 -1.69 -3.21
N SER A 75 -15.46 -0.53 -2.67
CA SER A 75 -15.94 -0.07 -1.36
C SER A 75 -17.36 0.48 -1.39
N ALA A 76 -17.82 1.04 -2.52
CA ALA A 76 -19.17 1.61 -2.66
C ALA A 76 -20.28 0.57 -2.91
N SER A 77 -19.91 -0.69 -3.14
CA SER A 77 -20.85 -1.81 -3.36
C SER A 77 -20.91 -2.79 -2.18
N ALA A 78 -20.44 -2.36 -1.00
CA ALA A 78 -20.55 -3.08 0.27
C ALA A 78 -21.57 -2.39 1.19
#